data_AF-A0A2S9K2Y0-F1
#
_entry.id   AF-A0A2S9K2Y0-F1
#
_cell.length_a   1.000
_cell.length_b   1.000
_cell.length_c   1.000
_cell.angle_alpha   90.00
_cell.angle_beta   90.00
_cell.angle_gamma   90.00
#
_symmetry.space_group_name_H-M   'P 1'
#
loop_
_entity.id
_entity.type
_entity.pdbx_description
1 polymer ?
#
loop_
_entity_poly.entity_id
_entity_poly.type
_entity_poly.pdbx_seq_one_letter_code
_entity_poly.pdbx_strand_id
1 'polypeptide(L)'
;MPYQAFLEALSAPRSGVYKRVFRTMTPEETGGAVLWAQSMSMALQSLMLTFEVTLRNRIHISLSRQATEGTTNPVDSFAWYDHRLGMHKLEGETYRKVERILCDEQDVRLPTQPTPDRVIARLSFGVWPNILEQQLPTPVVQARTFLDVFPHYPRKPKHYWKHAENRKIAVDKVKDVKGWRNRIAHCKPVWTEGWYRCSQAQHWTEVLDRVKGRRSEMLEVLGWMCPQTVEVYKMSYSGRLFDALVTEQAVLAHICQPHVPAIGPIYPEADIEAMKAYKAR
;
A
#
# COMPACT_ATOMS: atom_id res chain seq x y z
N MET A 1 0.65 18.32 28.29
CA MET A 1 1.56 18.06 27.15
C MET A 1 1.96 19.39 26.54
N PRO A 2 3.23 19.64 26.19
CA PRO A 2 3.64 20.90 25.58
C PRO A 2 3.24 20.95 24.09
N TYR A 3 1.94 20.95 23.80
CA TYR A 3 1.40 20.90 22.44
C TYR A 3 1.92 22.05 21.57
N GLN A 4 2.14 23.23 22.17
CA GLN A 4 2.78 24.35 21.50
C GLN A 4 4.16 23.97 20.93
N ALA A 5 5.06 23.46 21.76
CA ALA A 5 6.40 23.03 21.34
C ALA A 5 6.36 21.89 20.31
N PHE A 6 5.41 20.95 20.47
CA PHE A 6 5.18 19.87 19.49
C PHE A 6 4.77 20.41 18.11
N LEU A 7 3.83 21.37 18.07
CA LEU A 7 3.36 21.97 16.81
C LEU A 7 4.42 22.85 16.15
N GLU A 8 5.24 23.54 16.95
CA GLU A 8 6.39 24.30 16.46
C GLU A 8 7.42 23.39 15.79
N ALA A 9 7.72 22.23 16.40
CA ALA A 9 8.62 21.23 15.82
C ALA A 9 8.10 20.66 14.48
N LEU A 10 6.79 20.56 14.31
CA LEU A 10 6.18 20.10 13.06
C LEU A 10 6.13 21.17 11.95
N SER A 11 6.36 22.44 12.27
CA SER A 11 6.17 23.64 11.44
C SER A 11 4.71 24.06 11.19
N ALA A 12 4.52 25.38 11.01
CA ALA A 12 3.21 25.97 10.74
C ALA A 12 2.51 25.46 9.46
N PRO A 13 3.19 25.24 8.32
CA PRO A 13 2.56 24.66 7.13
C PRO A 13 1.95 23.28 7.40
N ARG A 14 2.58 22.50 8.29
CA ARG A 14 2.20 21.14 8.59
C ARG A 14 0.99 21.07 9.52
N SER A 15 1.04 21.78 10.63
CA SER A 15 -0.05 21.83 11.63
C SER A 15 -1.25 22.63 11.12
N GLY A 16 -1.02 23.65 10.30
CA GLY A 16 -2.07 24.51 9.76
C GLY A 16 -3.11 23.79 8.91
N VAL A 17 -2.77 22.66 8.27
CA VAL A 17 -3.74 21.84 7.53
C VAL A 17 -4.81 21.27 8.47
N TYR A 18 -4.39 20.78 9.63
CA TYR A 18 -5.28 20.22 10.64
C TYR A 18 -6.13 21.31 11.27
N LYS A 19 -5.52 22.46 11.59
CA LYS A 19 -6.24 23.62 12.11
C LYS A 19 -7.37 24.09 11.18
N ARG A 20 -7.12 24.15 9.87
CA ARG A 20 -8.12 24.55 8.87
C ARG A 20 -9.25 23.54 8.72
N VAL A 21 -8.93 22.25 8.66
CA VAL A 21 -9.93 21.19 8.42
C VAL A 21 -10.80 20.95 9.64
N PHE A 22 -10.20 20.86 10.83
CA PHE A 22 -10.90 20.56 12.08
C PHE A 22 -11.35 21.82 12.84
N ARG A 23 -11.04 23.01 12.31
CA ARG A 23 -11.41 24.32 12.89
C ARG A 23 -11.00 24.47 14.35
N THR A 24 -9.81 23.97 14.69
CA THR A 24 -9.28 23.99 16.05
C THR A 24 -8.88 25.42 16.45
N MET A 25 -9.14 25.76 17.70
CA MET A 25 -8.92 27.09 18.29
C MET A 25 -7.67 27.12 19.16
N THR A 26 -7.34 26.01 19.84
CA THR A 26 -6.20 25.93 20.76
C THR A 26 -5.05 25.05 20.22
N PRO A 27 -3.81 25.22 20.73
CA PRO A 27 -2.71 24.30 20.47
C PRO A 27 -3.03 22.85 20.86
N GLU A 28 -3.76 22.64 21.95
CA GLU A 28 -4.20 21.33 22.44
C GLU A 28 -5.09 20.61 21.42
N GLU A 29 -6.12 21.31 20.94
CA GLU A 29 -7.05 20.77 19.94
C GLU A 29 -6.33 20.46 18.61
N THR A 30 -5.45 21.37 18.18
CA THR A 30 -4.66 21.19 16.95
C THR A 30 -3.70 20.01 17.08
N GLY A 31 -3.06 19.87 18.24
CA GLY A 31 -2.22 18.73 18.59
C GLY A 31 -3.00 17.42 18.56
N GLY A 32 -4.20 17.41 19.16
CA GLY A 32 -5.13 16.28 19.13
C GLY A 32 -5.48 15.83 17.71
N ALA A 33 -5.85 16.76 16.84
CA ALA A 33 -6.15 16.47 15.43
C ALA A 33 -4.94 15.88 14.67
N VAL A 34 -3.73 16.35 14.97
CA VAL A 34 -2.49 15.79 14.42
C VAL A 34 -2.27 14.35 14.89
N LEU A 35 -2.41 14.10 16.20
CA LEU A 35 -2.21 12.77 16.80
C LEU A 35 -3.23 11.75 16.30
N TRP A 36 -4.49 12.14 16.11
CA TRP A 36 -5.51 11.30 15.46
C TRP A 36 -5.07 10.90 14.06
N ALA A 37 -4.59 11.84 13.26
CA ALA A 37 -4.18 11.56 11.89
C ALA A 37 -2.90 10.72 11.80
N GLN A 38 -1.99 10.84 12.78
CA GLN A 38 -0.85 9.94 12.92
C GLN A 38 -1.30 8.52 13.24
N SER A 39 -2.22 8.36 14.19
CA SER A 39 -2.82 7.06 14.53
C SER A 39 -3.53 6.42 13.33
N MET A 40 -4.27 7.23 12.55
CA MET A 40 -4.92 6.79 11.33
C MET A 40 -3.92 6.34 10.25
N SER A 41 -2.83 7.10 10.07
CA SER A 41 -1.74 6.74 9.16
C SER A 41 -1.09 5.41 9.55
N MET A 42 -0.84 5.20 10.85
CA MET A 42 -0.30 3.96 11.38
C MET A 42 -1.23 2.77 11.14
N ALA A 43 -2.54 2.94 11.35
CA ALA A 43 -3.54 1.90 11.08
C ALA A 43 -3.57 1.50 9.60
N LEU A 44 -3.41 2.47 8.68
CA LEU A 44 -3.40 2.24 7.24
C LEU A 44 -2.09 1.65 6.72
N GLN A 45 -0.98 1.83 7.41
CA GLN A 45 0.34 1.38 6.96
C GLN A 45 0.38 -0.15 6.72
N SER A 46 -0.27 -0.92 7.59
CA SER A 46 -0.35 -2.38 7.44
C SER A 46 -1.06 -2.79 6.14
N LEU A 47 -2.18 -2.14 5.78
CA LEU A 47 -2.91 -2.39 4.54
C LEU A 47 -2.01 -2.14 3.33
N MET A 48 -1.23 -1.05 3.38
CA MET A 48 -0.30 -0.68 2.31
C MET A 48 0.79 -1.71 2.09
N LEU A 49 1.38 -2.21 3.17
CA LEU A 49 2.37 -3.28 3.13
C LEU A 49 1.77 -4.57 2.55
N THR A 50 0.63 -4.99 3.07
CA THR A 50 -0.07 -6.20 2.61
C THR A 50 -0.43 -6.09 1.13
N PHE A 51 -0.94 -4.95 0.68
CA PHE A 51 -1.27 -4.72 -0.72
C PHE A 51 -0.04 -4.78 -1.62
N GLU A 52 1.04 -4.06 -1.28
CA GLU A 52 2.25 -3.99 -2.09
C GLU A 52 2.89 -5.36 -2.26
N VAL A 53 3.03 -6.12 -1.17
CA VAL A 53 3.60 -7.46 -1.19
C VAL A 53 2.72 -8.43 -1.97
N THR A 54 1.39 -8.35 -1.81
CA THR A 54 0.46 -9.21 -2.57
C THR A 54 0.56 -8.93 -4.07
N LEU A 55 0.52 -7.65 -4.47
CA LEU A 55 0.60 -7.24 -5.86
C LEU A 55 1.91 -7.67 -6.51
N ARG A 56 3.05 -7.36 -5.87
CA ARG A 56 4.37 -7.67 -6.45
C ARG A 56 4.59 -9.16 -6.61
N ASN A 57 4.19 -9.96 -5.61
CA ASN A 57 4.41 -11.41 -5.64
C ASN A 57 3.53 -12.04 -6.72
N ARG A 58 2.27 -11.62 -6.84
CA ARG A 58 1.36 -12.07 -7.90
C ARG A 58 1.93 -11.78 -9.30
N ILE A 59 2.42 -10.55 -9.54
CA ILE A 59 3.06 -10.17 -10.80
C ILE A 59 4.30 -11.02 -11.05
N HIS A 60 5.16 -11.18 -10.04
CA HIS A 60 6.39 -11.94 -10.16
C HIS A 60 6.13 -13.42 -10.49
N ILE A 61 5.20 -14.08 -9.80
CA ILE A 61 4.83 -15.48 -10.06
C ILE A 61 4.28 -15.64 -11.47
N SER A 62 3.36 -14.76 -11.87
CA SER A 62 2.77 -14.75 -13.22
C SER A 62 3.85 -14.67 -14.30
N LEU A 63 4.76 -13.71 -14.18
CA LEU A 63 5.81 -13.50 -15.18
C LEU A 63 6.89 -14.59 -15.13
N SER A 64 7.18 -15.17 -13.96
CA SER A 64 8.12 -16.28 -13.82
C SER A 64 7.61 -17.55 -14.49
N ARG A 65 6.32 -17.87 -14.31
CA ARG A 65 5.68 -19.02 -14.96
C ARG A 65 5.60 -18.84 -16.46
N GLN A 66 5.23 -17.64 -16.92
CA GLN A 66 5.22 -17.33 -18.35
C GLN A 66 6.63 -17.40 -18.96
N ALA A 67 7.66 -17.01 -18.21
CA ALA A 67 9.04 -17.08 -18.65
C ALA A 67 9.56 -18.51 -18.82
N THR A 68 9.00 -19.43 -18.05
CA THR A 68 9.48 -20.81 -17.95
C THR A 68 8.47 -21.82 -18.51
N GLU A 69 7.45 -21.36 -19.24
CA GLU A 69 6.40 -22.22 -19.79
C GLU A 69 6.95 -23.27 -20.79
N GLY A 70 8.05 -22.96 -21.47
CA GLY A 70 8.72 -23.89 -22.38
C GLY A 70 9.62 -24.93 -21.68
N THR A 71 9.77 -24.88 -20.35
CA THR A 71 10.57 -25.84 -19.60
C THR A 71 9.69 -26.98 -19.07
N THR A 72 10.31 -28.08 -18.68
CA THR A 72 9.59 -29.25 -18.12
C THR A 72 8.86 -28.96 -16.82
N ASN A 73 9.27 -27.93 -16.07
CA ASN A 73 8.66 -27.51 -14.81
C ASN A 73 8.66 -25.98 -14.73
N PRO A 74 7.52 -25.31 -15.00
CA PRO A 74 7.38 -23.89 -14.77
C PRO A 74 7.66 -23.54 -13.30
N VAL A 75 8.44 -22.48 -13.07
CA VAL A 75 8.85 -22.07 -11.73
C VAL A 75 8.16 -20.77 -11.30
N ASP A 76 7.93 -20.63 -10.00
CA ASP A 76 7.27 -19.47 -9.40
C ASP A 76 8.23 -18.28 -9.17
N SER A 77 9.53 -18.52 -9.27
CA SER A 77 10.58 -17.52 -9.08
C SER A 77 11.62 -17.65 -10.18
N PHE A 78 11.62 -16.67 -11.11
CA PHE A 78 12.56 -16.59 -12.23
C PHE A 78 12.93 -15.13 -12.50
N ALA A 79 14.18 -14.88 -12.93
CA ALA A 79 14.68 -13.54 -13.22
C ALA A 79 14.19 -13.03 -14.59
N TRP A 80 12.87 -13.01 -14.82
CA TRP A 80 12.24 -12.56 -16.07
C TRP A 80 12.58 -11.11 -16.46
N TYR A 81 13.00 -10.31 -15.48
CA TYR A 81 13.41 -8.91 -15.65
C TYR A 81 14.86 -8.78 -16.18
N ASP A 82 15.65 -9.85 -16.14
CA ASP A 82 17.03 -9.82 -16.59
C ASP A 82 17.11 -10.00 -18.10
N HIS A 83 17.46 -8.91 -18.79
CA HIS A 83 17.56 -8.89 -20.24
C HIS A 83 18.59 -9.90 -20.80
N ARG A 84 19.58 -10.32 -19.99
CA ARG A 84 20.58 -11.33 -20.41
C ARG A 84 20.00 -12.74 -20.50
N LEU A 85 18.85 -12.99 -19.87
CA LEU A 85 18.15 -14.27 -19.93
C LEU A 85 17.18 -14.37 -21.13
N GLY A 86 17.16 -13.38 -22.02
CA GLY A 86 16.49 -13.46 -23.33
C GLY A 86 14.97 -13.31 -23.34
N MET A 87 14.36 -12.91 -22.23
CA MET A 87 12.91 -12.83 -22.04
C MET A 87 12.28 -11.57 -22.65
N HIS A 88 12.52 -10.42 -22.01
CA HIS A 88 12.06 -9.11 -22.45
C HIS A 88 12.91 -8.07 -21.74
N LYS A 89 13.36 -7.05 -22.49
CA LYS A 89 14.13 -5.96 -21.92
C LYS A 89 13.17 -4.94 -21.34
N LEU A 90 13.18 -4.80 -20.01
CA LEU A 90 12.53 -3.67 -19.35
C LEU A 90 13.10 -2.35 -19.88
N GLU A 91 12.30 -1.29 -19.84
CA GLU A 91 12.67 0.02 -20.37
C GLU A 91 12.61 1.13 -19.30
N GLY A 92 13.24 2.26 -19.62
CA GLY A 92 13.17 3.49 -18.84
C GLY A 92 13.61 3.33 -17.38
N GLU A 93 12.85 3.96 -16.47
CA GLU A 93 13.20 3.97 -15.03
C GLU A 93 13.00 2.61 -14.35
N THR A 94 12.11 1.77 -14.89
CA THR A 94 11.90 0.40 -14.38
C THR A 94 13.14 -0.45 -14.61
N TYR A 95 13.73 -0.39 -15.81
CA TYR A 95 15.02 -1.00 -16.11
C TYR A 95 16.14 -0.52 -15.19
N ARG A 96 16.30 0.81 -15.05
CA ARG A 96 17.36 1.39 -14.21
C ARG A 96 17.27 0.93 -12.76
N LYS A 97 16.05 0.82 -12.21
CA LYS A 97 15.84 0.34 -10.84
C LYS A 97 16.23 -1.12 -10.66
N VAL A 98 16.02 -1.96 -11.67
CA VAL A 98 16.45 -3.36 -11.67
C VAL A 98 17.97 -3.44 -11.80
N GLU A 99 18.57 -2.74 -12.76
CA GLU A 99 20.03 -2.76 -12.96
C GLU A 99 20.78 -2.22 -11.73
N ARG A 100 20.28 -1.19 -11.02
CA ARG A 100 20.85 -0.73 -9.75
C ARG A 100 20.89 -1.80 -8.63
N ILE A 101 20.15 -2.89 -8.78
CA ILE A 101 20.18 -4.03 -7.85
C ILE A 101 21.12 -5.14 -8.36
N LEU A 102 21.25 -5.28 -9.68
CA LEU A 102 22.04 -6.33 -10.33
C LEU A 102 23.50 -5.92 -10.57
N CYS A 103 23.77 -4.62 -10.60
CA CYS A 103 25.08 -4.00 -10.77
C CYS A 103 25.56 -3.31 -9.50
N ASP A 104 26.87 -3.10 -9.40
CA ASP A 104 27.53 -2.25 -8.43
C ASP A 104 27.44 -0.76 -8.80
N GLU A 105 28.13 0.09 -8.04
CA GLU A 105 28.14 1.55 -8.22
C GLU A 105 28.84 2.00 -9.52
N GLN A 106 29.62 1.12 -10.15
CA GLN A 106 30.32 1.36 -11.40
C GLN A 106 29.55 0.79 -12.61
N ASP A 107 28.28 0.42 -12.43
CA ASP A 107 27.43 -0.24 -13.42
C ASP A 107 27.97 -1.61 -13.89
N VAL A 108 28.84 -2.25 -13.09
CA VAL A 108 29.36 -3.59 -13.36
C VAL A 108 28.47 -4.62 -12.68
N ARG A 109 28.10 -5.69 -13.40
CA ARG A 109 27.25 -6.76 -12.85
C ARG A 109 27.92 -7.43 -11.65
N LEU A 110 27.15 -7.60 -10.58
CA LEU A 110 27.62 -8.26 -9.36
C LEU A 110 28.15 -9.67 -9.66
N PRO A 111 29.30 -10.08 -9.07
CA PRO A 111 29.86 -11.42 -9.28
C PRO A 111 28.89 -12.55 -8.93
N THR A 112 28.06 -12.33 -7.91
CA THR A 112 26.95 -13.21 -7.53
C THR A 112 25.65 -12.44 -7.65
N GLN A 113 24.79 -12.84 -8.58
CA GLN A 113 23.52 -12.19 -8.78
C GLN A 113 22.58 -12.47 -7.61
N PRO A 114 21.85 -11.45 -7.09
CA PRO A 114 20.83 -11.67 -6.08
C PRO A 114 19.74 -12.63 -6.59
N THR A 115 19.11 -13.38 -5.68
CA THR A 115 17.97 -14.24 -6.04
C THR A 115 16.81 -13.42 -6.61
N PRO A 116 15.96 -14.00 -7.48
CA PRO A 116 14.84 -13.26 -8.07
C PRO A 116 13.93 -12.63 -7.03
N ASP A 117 13.58 -13.37 -5.98
CA ASP A 117 12.75 -12.86 -4.88
C ASP A 117 13.40 -11.68 -4.16
N ARG A 118 14.73 -11.67 -4.02
CA ARG A 118 15.46 -10.57 -3.38
C ARG A 118 15.45 -9.30 -4.24
N VAL A 119 15.55 -9.44 -5.57
CA VAL A 119 15.43 -8.30 -6.49
C VAL A 119 14.02 -7.72 -6.40
N ILE A 120 13.00 -8.57 -6.53
CA ILE A 120 11.58 -8.20 -6.44
C ILE A 120 11.28 -7.52 -5.11
N ALA A 121 11.84 -8.02 -4.01
CA ALA A 121 11.61 -7.47 -2.68
C ALA A 121 12.18 -6.05 -2.49
N ARG A 122 13.24 -5.68 -3.23
CA ARG A 122 13.90 -4.36 -3.15
C ARG A 122 13.26 -3.30 -4.05
N LEU A 123 12.42 -3.70 -5.00
CA LEU A 123 11.75 -2.78 -5.89
C LEU A 123 10.61 -2.05 -5.15
N SER A 124 10.59 -0.73 -5.28
CA SER A 124 9.51 0.12 -4.75
C SER A 124 8.18 -0.13 -5.48
N PHE A 125 7.06 0.07 -4.78
CA PHE A 125 5.69 -0.04 -5.32
C PHE A 125 5.52 0.52 -6.73
N GLY A 126 6.15 1.67 -7.03
CA GLY A 126 5.94 2.40 -8.28
C GLY A 126 6.36 1.64 -9.53
N VAL A 127 7.14 0.57 -9.38
CA VAL A 127 7.55 -0.34 -10.45
C VAL A 127 6.38 -1.21 -10.94
N TRP A 128 5.55 -1.72 -10.03
CA TRP A 128 4.47 -2.67 -10.35
C TRP A 128 3.37 -2.13 -11.28
N PRO A 129 2.78 -0.94 -11.04
CA PRO A 129 1.82 -0.38 -11.99
C PRO A 129 2.47 -0.01 -13.33
N ASN A 130 3.75 0.37 -13.34
CA ASN A 130 4.46 0.63 -14.60
C ASN A 130 4.64 -0.66 -15.41
N ILE A 131 4.99 -1.77 -14.73
CA ILE A 131 5.06 -3.09 -15.36
C ILE A 131 3.73 -3.44 -16.02
N LEU A 132 2.63 -3.39 -15.27
CA LEU A 132 1.30 -3.74 -15.76
C LEU A 132 0.81 -2.86 -16.92
N GLU A 133 1.24 -1.59 -16.95
CA GLU A 133 0.79 -0.63 -17.96
C GLU A 133 1.57 -0.72 -19.28
N GLN A 134 2.91 -0.84 -19.21
CA GLN A 134 3.77 -0.53 -20.37
C GLN A 134 4.89 -1.54 -20.61
N GLN A 135 5.18 -2.46 -19.68
CA GLN A 135 6.37 -3.34 -19.80
C GLN A 135 6.02 -4.79 -20.19
N LEU A 136 4.76 -5.07 -20.49
CA LEU A 136 4.31 -6.41 -20.89
C LEU A 136 4.35 -6.54 -22.41
N PRO A 137 5.12 -7.49 -22.97
CA PRO A 137 5.59 -7.47 -24.37
C PRO A 137 4.48 -7.66 -25.41
N THR A 138 3.43 -8.44 -25.10
CA THR A 138 2.36 -8.75 -26.06
C THR A 138 0.99 -8.68 -25.41
N PRO A 139 -0.09 -8.43 -26.18
CA PRO A 139 -1.46 -8.47 -25.65
C PRO A 139 -1.84 -9.80 -25.00
N VAL A 140 -1.25 -10.91 -25.45
CA VAL A 140 -1.47 -12.25 -24.87
C VAL A 140 -0.86 -12.34 -23.47
N VAL A 141 0.41 -11.93 -23.32
CA VAL A 141 1.10 -11.87 -22.02
C VAL A 141 0.39 -10.90 -21.08
N GLN A 142 -0.08 -9.76 -21.60
CA GLN A 142 -0.89 -8.81 -20.82
C GLN A 142 -2.16 -9.47 -20.28
N ALA A 143 -3.00 -10.04 -21.14
CA ALA A 143 -4.26 -10.63 -20.71
C ALA A 143 -4.07 -11.76 -19.69
N ARG A 144 -3.05 -12.62 -19.90
CA ARG A 144 -2.70 -13.70 -18.96
C ARG A 144 -2.20 -13.16 -17.64
N THR A 145 -1.31 -12.16 -17.66
CA THR A 145 -0.80 -11.55 -16.43
C THR A 145 -1.91 -10.95 -15.59
N PHE A 146 -2.88 -10.26 -16.19
CA PHE A 146 -4.02 -9.72 -15.42
C PHE A 146 -4.95 -10.83 -14.90
N LEU A 147 -5.10 -11.94 -15.61
CA LEU A 147 -5.85 -13.10 -15.13
C LEU A 147 -5.18 -13.74 -13.90
N ASP A 148 -3.86 -13.88 -13.92
CA ASP A 148 -3.08 -14.49 -12.83
C ASP A 148 -2.95 -13.55 -11.61
N VAL A 149 -2.86 -12.23 -11.86
CA VAL A 149 -2.76 -11.21 -10.81
C VAL A 149 -4.11 -10.91 -10.15
N PHE A 150 -5.20 -10.84 -10.94
CA PHE A 150 -6.54 -10.53 -10.48
C PHE A 150 -7.54 -11.68 -10.74
N PRO A 151 -7.30 -12.88 -10.19
CA PRO A 151 -8.12 -14.06 -10.47
C PRO A 151 -9.55 -13.94 -9.94
N HIS A 152 -9.79 -13.09 -8.93
CA HIS A 152 -11.09 -12.88 -8.29
C HIS A 152 -11.79 -11.61 -8.75
N TYR A 153 -11.45 -11.11 -9.94
CA TYR A 153 -12.15 -9.96 -10.50
C TYR A 153 -13.65 -10.25 -10.69
N PRO A 154 -14.59 -9.34 -10.32
CA PRO A 154 -16.03 -9.64 -10.30
C PRO A 154 -16.67 -10.04 -11.64
N ARG A 155 -16.08 -9.65 -12.78
CA ARG A 155 -16.55 -10.00 -14.13
C ARG A 155 -15.83 -11.25 -14.63
N LYS A 156 -16.45 -12.05 -15.52
CA LYS A 156 -15.86 -13.24 -16.16
C LYS A 156 -14.44 -12.93 -16.73
N PRO A 157 -13.34 -13.27 -16.01
CA PRO A 157 -12.06 -12.60 -16.20
C PRO A 157 -11.34 -13.03 -17.50
N LYS A 158 -11.58 -14.26 -17.96
CA LYS A 158 -10.91 -14.84 -19.15
C LYS A 158 -11.07 -14.03 -20.44
N HIS A 159 -12.25 -13.44 -20.67
CA HIS A 159 -12.49 -12.59 -21.84
C HIS A 159 -12.32 -11.11 -21.52
N TYR A 160 -12.59 -10.73 -20.27
CA TYR A 160 -12.50 -9.35 -19.81
C TYR A 160 -11.11 -8.75 -20.03
N TRP A 161 -10.06 -9.48 -19.67
CA TRP A 161 -8.68 -8.99 -19.74
C TRP A 161 -8.08 -8.94 -21.16
N LYS A 162 -8.78 -9.43 -22.18
CA LYS A 162 -8.35 -9.31 -23.58
C LYS A 162 -8.43 -7.85 -24.08
N HIS A 163 -9.35 -7.06 -23.54
CA HIS A 163 -9.54 -5.67 -23.93
C HIS A 163 -8.58 -4.73 -23.18
N ALA A 164 -7.87 -3.87 -23.92
CA ALA A 164 -6.89 -2.95 -23.35
C ALA A 164 -7.52 -1.94 -22.37
N GLU A 165 -8.72 -1.43 -22.67
CA GLU A 165 -9.45 -0.50 -21.80
C GLU A 165 -9.76 -1.10 -20.41
N ASN A 166 -10.10 -2.39 -20.38
CA ASN A 166 -10.37 -3.09 -19.14
C ASN A 166 -9.11 -3.21 -18.27
N ARG A 167 -7.96 -3.49 -18.89
CA ARG A 167 -6.66 -3.51 -18.21
C ARG A 167 -6.29 -2.12 -17.71
N LYS A 168 -6.51 -1.08 -18.53
CA LYS A 168 -6.28 0.32 -18.17
C LYS A 168 -7.05 0.72 -16.91
N ILE A 169 -8.34 0.38 -16.81
CA ILE A 169 -9.16 0.67 -15.61
C ILE A 169 -8.55 0.05 -14.35
N ALA A 170 -8.08 -1.21 -14.43
CA ALA A 170 -7.44 -1.86 -13.29
C ALA A 170 -6.09 -1.22 -12.93
N VAL A 171 -5.28 -0.86 -13.93
CA VAL A 171 -4.02 -0.12 -13.73
C VAL A 171 -4.28 1.24 -13.06
N ASP A 172 -5.30 1.96 -13.50
CA ASP A 172 -5.64 3.28 -12.96
C ASP A 172 -6.02 3.17 -11.47
N LYS A 173 -6.79 2.14 -11.07
CA LYS A 173 -7.05 1.88 -9.64
C LYS A 173 -5.78 1.54 -8.85
N VAL A 174 -4.85 0.75 -9.40
CA VAL A 174 -3.56 0.47 -8.74
C VAL A 174 -2.72 1.75 -8.61
N LYS A 175 -2.78 2.66 -9.59
CA LYS A 175 -2.13 3.97 -9.53
C LYS A 175 -2.77 4.90 -8.50
N ASP A 176 -4.09 4.85 -8.32
CA ASP A 176 -4.77 5.59 -7.26
C ASP A 176 -4.32 5.10 -5.88
N VAL A 177 -4.24 3.77 -5.68
CA VAL A 177 -3.67 3.18 -4.47
C VAL A 177 -2.22 3.64 -4.27
N LYS A 178 -1.39 3.66 -5.32
CA LYS A 178 -0.01 4.20 -5.26
C LYS A 178 0.00 5.65 -4.79
N GLY A 179 -0.89 6.50 -5.32
CA GLY A 179 -0.98 7.91 -4.96
C GLY A 179 -1.31 8.11 -3.49
N TRP A 180 -2.27 7.35 -2.97
CA TRP A 180 -2.65 7.39 -1.57
C TRP A 180 -1.55 6.80 -0.65
N ARG A 181 -0.93 5.69 -1.05
CA ARG A 181 0.22 5.08 -0.37
C ARG A 181 1.41 6.02 -0.27
N ASN A 182 1.77 6.68 -1.37
CA ASN A 182 2.85 7.68 -1.37
C ASN A 182 2.56 8.82 -0.39
N ARG A 183 1.30 9.25 -0.29
CA ARG A 183 0.92 10.30 0.67
C ARG A 183 1.22 9.88 2.09
N ILE A 184 0.78 8.69 2.50
CA ILE A 184 0.98 8.18 3.85
C ILE A 184 2.46 7.91 4.12
N ALA A 185 3.20 7.34 3.16
CA ALA A 185 4.63 7.09 3.29
C ALA A 185 5.49 8.38 3.40
N HIS A 186 5.06 9.48 2.79
CA HIS A 186 5.67 10.80 2.99
C HIS A 186 5.16 11.52 4.24
N CYS A 187 4.55 10.77 5.15
CA CYS A 187 3.91 11.27 6.35
C CYS A 187 3.01 12.47 6.02
N LYS A 188 2.25 12.51 4.92
CA LYS A 188 1.28 13.59 4.63
C LYS A 188 -0.08 13.25 5.28
N PRO A 189 -1.01 14.22 5.46
CA PRO A 189 -2.35 13.90 5.94
C PRO A 189 -2.99 12.78 5.12
N VAL A 190 -3.80 11.92 5.74
CA VAL A 190 -4.40 10.77 5.02
C VAL A 190 -5.44 11.20 3.97
N TRP A 191 -5.79 12.48 3.91
CA TRP A 191 -6.69 13.11 2.94
C TRP A 191 -5.96 14.10 2.02
N THR A 192 -6.65 14.56 0.97
CA THR A 192 -6.17 15.66 0.10
C THR A 192 -6.79 16.97 0.55
N GLU A 193 -6.06 18.10 0.52
CA GLU A 193 -6.66 19.42 0.79
C GLU A 193 -7.84 19.74 -0.15
N GLY A 194 -7.74 19.34 -1.42
CA GLY A 194 -8.81 19.51 -2.40
C GLY A 194 -10.11 18.80 -2.00
N TRP A 195 -10.06 17.76 -1.18
CA TRP A 195 -11.28 17.08 -0.72
C TRP A 195 -12.15 17.99 0.14
N TYR A 196 -11.51 18.73 1.05
CA TYR A 196 -12.19 19.69 1.92
C TYR A 196 -12.55 20.96 1.15
N ARG A 197 -11.66 21.49 0.30
CA ARG A 197 -11.92 22.75 -0.45
C ARG A 197 -13.06 22.64 -1.46
N CYS A 198 -13.22 21.49 -2.10
CA CYS A 198 -14.28 21.26 -3.09
C CYS A 198 -15.62 20.82 -2.48
N SER A 199 -15.69 20.65 -1.16
CA SER A 199 -16.94 20.35 -0.46
C SER A 199 -17.79 21.62 -0.31
N GLN A 200 -19.10 21.49 -0.53
CA GLN A 200 -20.05 22.55 -0.23
C GLN A 200 -20.28 22.73 1.28
N ALA A 201 -20.28 21.64 2.06
CA ALA A 201 -20.48 21.71 3.51
C ALA A 201 -19.20 22.12 4.26
N GLN A 202 -18.03 21.86 3.67
CA GLN A 202 -16.70 22.04 4.28
C GLN A 202 -16.67 21.51 5.73
N HIS A 203 -17.28 20.34 5.93
CA HIS A 203 -17.34 19.69 7.22
C HIS A 203 -16.32 18.55 7.27
N TRP A 204 -15.61 18.43 8.40
CA TRP A 204 -14.54 17.45 8.54
C TRP A 204 -15.03 16.01 8.52
N THR A 205 -16.32 15.74 8.76
CA THR A 205 -16.90 14.39 8.66
C THR A 205 -16.80 13.82 7.25
N GLU A 206 -16.83 14.65 6.21
CA GLU A 206 -16.58 14.19 4.84
C GLU A 206 -15.17 13.62 4.66
N VAL A 207 -14.20 14.07 5.46
CA VAL A 207 -12.86 13.50 5.46
C VAL A 207 -12.92 12.04 5.89
N LEU A 208 -13.72 11.73 6.91
CA LEU A 208 -13.92 10.35 7.37
C LEU A 208 -14.54 9.49 6.27
N ASP A 209 -15.60 9.96 5.63
CA ASP A 209 -16.29 9.20 4.57
C ASP A 209 -15.38 8.93 3.37
N ARG A 210 -14.58 9.92 2.96
CA ARG A 210 -13.62 9.74 1.87
C ARG A 210 -12.47 8.82 2.26
N VAL A 211 -12.00 8.86 3.50
CA VAL A 211 -10.97 7.94 4.01
C VAL A 211 -11.51 6.51 4.06
N LYS A 212 -12.76 6.31 4.50
CA LYS A 212 -13.47 5.02 4.42
C LYS A 212 -13.57 4.54 2.97
N GLY A 213 -13.98 5.42 2.06
CA GLY A 213 -14.06 5.14 0.63
C GLY A 213 -12.72 4.67 0.06
N ARG A 214 -11.62 5.38 0.34
CA ARG A 214 -10.29 4.99 -0.13
C ARG A 214 -9.81 3.65 0.44
N ARG A 215 -10.07 3.37 1.73
CA ARG A 215 -9.79 2.04 2.29
C ARG A 215 -10.62 0.97 1.57
N SER A 216 -11.90 1.22 1.33
CA SER A 216 -12.79 0.29 0.62
C SER A 216 -12.29 -0.01 -0.79
N GLU A 217 -11.92 1.00 -1.57
CA GLU A 217 -11.33 0.85 -2.91
C GLU A 217 -10.05 0.01 -2.88
N MET A 218 -9.19 0.22 -1.88
CA MET A 218 -7.97 -0.55 -1.73
C MET A 218 -8.24 -2.01 -1.35
N LEU A 219 -9.21 -2.26 -0.48
CA LEU A 219 -9.67 -3.60 -0.12
C LEU A 219 -10.36 -4.31 -1.28
N GLU A 220 -11.09 -3.58 -2.12
CA GLU A 220 -11.69 -4.10 -3.35
C GLU A 220 -10.59 -4.66 -4.26
N VAL A 221 -9.57 -3.87 -4.58
CA VAL A 221 -8.48 -4.29 -5.45
C VAL A 221 -7.65 -5.41 -4.80
N LEU A 222 -7.44 -5.36 -3.48
CA LEU A 222 -6.82 -6.47 -2.74
C LEU A 222 -7.66 -7.74 -2.83
N GLY A 223 -8.99 -7.63 -2.79
CA GLY A 223 -9.93 -8.72 -2.96
C GLY A 223 -9.88 -9.34 -4.35
N TRP A 224 -9.63 -8.55 -5.41
CA TRP A 224 -9.39 -9.07 -6.75
C TRP A 224 -8.17 -10.00 -6.80
N MET A 225 -7.14 -9.69 -6.01
CA MET A 225 -5.93 -10.49 -5.89
C MET A 225 -6.13 -11.67 -4.95
N CYS A 226 -6.65 -11.47 -3.74
CA CYS A 226 -6.82 -12.52 -2.72
C CYS A 226 -7.88 -12.12 -1.68
N PRO A 227 -9.12 -12.65 -1.77
CA PRO A 227 -10.18 -12.39 -0.80
C PRO A 227 -9.80 -12.80 0.63
N GLN A 228 -9.07 -13.90 0.81
CA GLN A 228 -8.64 -14.38 2.12
C GLN A 228 -7.70 -13.38 2.80
N THR A 229 -6.82 -12.72 2.04
CA THR A 229 -5.95 -11.66 2.57
C THR A 229 -6.77 -10.45 3.05
N VAL A 230 -7.88 -10.13 2.40
CA VAL A 230 -8.80 -9.06 2.85
C VAL A 230 -9.41 -9.42 4.20
N GLU A 231 -9.89 -10.66 4.36
CA GLU A 231 -10.51 -11.11 5.62
C GLU A 231 -9.49 -11.11 6.77
N VAL A 232 -8.28 -11.64 6.54
CA VAL A 232 -7.19 -11.60 7.53
C VAL A 232 -6.84 -10.16 7.91
N TYR A 233 -6.77 -9.25 6.94
CA TYR A 233 -6.49 -7.83 7.23
C TYR A 233 -7.60 -7.19 8.06
N LYS A 234 -8.89 -7.41 7.73
CA LYS A 234 -10.02 -6.87 8.51
C LYS A 234 -9.98 -7.37 9.95
N MET A 235 -9.59 -8.62 10.16
CA MET A 235 -9.41 -9.24 11.48
C MET A 235 -8.06 -8.89 12.14
N SER A 236 -7.19 -8.13 11.51
CA SER A 236 -5.92 -7.71 12.12
C SER A 236 -6.14 -6.59 13.14
N TYR A 237 -5.14 -6.36 14.00
CA TYR A 237 -5.14 -5.22 14.91
C TYR A 237 -5.35 -3.90 14.16
N SER A 238 -4.58 -3.67 13.10
CA SER A 238 -4.66 -2.44 12.31
C SER A 238 -5.99 -2.29 11.57
N GLY A 239 -6.59 -3.39 11.13
CA GLY A 239 -7.93 -3.42 10.55
C GLY A 239 -8.97 -2.89 11.53
N ARG A 240 -9.05 -3.50 12.72
CA ARG A 240 -9.96 -3.07 13.79
C ARG A 240 -9.66 -1.66 14.29
N LEU A 241 -8.39 -1.31 14.42
CA LEU A 241 -7.96 0.03 14.86
C LEU A 241 -8.43 1.10 13.88
N PHE A 242 -8.33 0.86 12.57
CA PHE A 242 -8.88 1.80 11.58
C PHE A 242 -10.39 2.02 11.82
N ASP A 243 -11.15 0.93 12.01
CA ASP A 243 -12.60 1.01 12.20
C ASP A 243 -12.97 1.78 13.49
N ALA A 244 -12.18 1.62 14.55
CA ALA A 244 -12.34 2.41 15.78
C ALA A 244 -11.98 3.90 15.59
N LEU A 245 -10.92 4.20 14.83
CA LEU A 245 -10.42 5.57 14.61
C LEU A 245 -11.25 6.38 13.60
N VAL A 246 -11.96 5.74 12.68
CA VAL A 246 -12.68 6.41 11.58
C VAL A 246 -14.11 6.81 11.98
N THR A 247 -14.28 7.23 13.23
CA THR A 247 -15.54 7.65 13.83
C THR A 247 -15.45 9.11 14.29
N GLU A 248 -16.59 9.79 14.35
CA GLU A 248 -16.64 11.16 14.84
C GLU A 248 -16.23 11.24 16.30
N GLN A 249 -16.65 10.24 17.09
CA GLN A 249 -16.33 10.11 18.50
C GLN A 249 -14.82 9.95 18.72
N ALA A 250 -14.13 9.16 17.90
CA ALA A 250 -12.67 9.02 18.00
C ALA A 250 -11.95 10.33 17.66
N VAL A 251 -12.40 11.08 16.65
CA VAL A 251 -11.84 12.40 16.32
C VAL A 251 -12.06 13.37 17.48
N LEU A 252 -13.28 13.49 17.98
CA LEU A 252 -13.62 14.37 19.10
C LEU A 252 -12.86 13.98 20.38
N ALA A 253 -12.72 12.68 20.65
CA ALA A 253 -11.92 12.22 21.78
C ALA A 253 -10.48 12.72 21.67
N HIS A 254 -9.84 12.62 20.50
CA HIS A 254 -8.48 13.14 20.33
C HIS A 254 -8.41 14.67 20.41
N ILE A 255 -9.42 15.41 19.94
CA ILE A 255 -9.43 16.87 19.95
C ILE A 255 -9.72 17.43 21.35
N CYS A 256 -10.77 16.93 22.02
CA CYS A 256 -11.26 17.43 23.30
C CYS A 256 -10.54 16.82 24.50
N GLN A 257 -10.09 15.57 24.37
CA GLN A 257 -9.28 14.87 25.36
C GLN A 257 -8.04 14.30 24.67
N PRO A 258 -7.07 15.15 24.29
CA PRO A 258 -5.83 14.71 23.64
C PRO A 258 -5.00 13.68 24.44
N HIS A 259 -5.48 13.30 25.63
CA HIS A 259 -4.86 12.43 26.60
C HIS A 259 -5.86 11.42 27.20
N VAL A 260 -5.70 10.13 26.85
CA VAL A 260 -5.78 9.03 27.83
C VAL A 260 -4.68 7.98 27.55
N PRO A 261 -3.45 8.18 28.04
CA PRO A 261 -2.45 7.15 28.24
C PRO A 261 -2.46 6.76 29.71
N ALA A 262 -3.51 6.05 30.12
CA ALA A 262 -3.43 5.14 31.26
C ALA A 262 -3.53 3.68 30.78
N ILE A 263 -4.12 3.47 29.60
CA ILE A 263 -4.33 2.15 29.02
C ILE A 263 -3.87 2.24 27.57
N GLY A 264 -2.54 2.14 27.38
CA GLY A 264 -2.06 1.55 26.13
C GLY A 264 -2.69 0.16 25.95
N PRO A 265 -2.68 -0.44 24.75
CA PRO A 265 -3.20 -1.79 24.58
C PRO A 265 -2.62 -2.70 25.66
N ILE A 266 -3.49 -3.26 26.51
CA ILE A 266 -3.09 -4.27 27.49
C ILE A 266 -2.75 -5.49 26.65
N TYR A 267 -1.45 -5.74 26.50
CA TYR A 267 -0.99 -7.00 25.94
C TYR A 267 -1.19 -8.04 27.04
N PRO A 268 -2.06 -9.05 26.86
CA PRO A 268 -2.13 -10.14 27.82
C PRO A 268 -0.73 -10.72 28.01
N GLU A 269 -0.36 -11.04 29.25
CA GLU A 269 0.92 -11.70 29.50
C GLU A 269 1.00 -12.95 28.61
N ALA A 270 2.13 -13.09 27.91
CA ALA A 270 2.31 -14.18 26.97
C ALA A 270 2.25 -15.51 27.73
N ASP A 271 1.38 -16.42 27.28
CA ASP A 271 1.46 -17.82 27.67
C ASP A 271 2.86 -18.34 27.30
N ILE A 272 3.67 -18.55 28.33
CA ILE A 272 5.09 -18.91 28.20
C ILE A 272 5.22 -20.27 27.50
N GLU A 273 4.27 -21.18 27.70
CA GLU A 273 4.28 -22.50 27.04
C GLU A 273 3.91 -22.37 25.56
N ALA A 274 2.85 -21.62 25.24
CA ALA A 274 2.49 -21.34 23.85
C ALA A 274 3.63 -20.61 23.09
N MET A 275 4.32 -19.68 23.75
CA MET A 275 5.45 -18.96 23.18
C MET A 275 6.68 -19.87 22.96
N LYS A 276 6.96 -20.79 23.88
CA LYS A 276 8.03 -21.80 23.70
C LYS A 276 7.69 -22.76 22.56
N ALA A 277 6.46 -23.26 22.51
CA ALA A 277 5.99 -24.15 21.45
C ALA A 277 6.03 -23.49 20.06
N TYR A 278 5.72 -22.20 19.97
CA TYR A 278 5.85 -21.43 18.74
C TYR A 278 7.32 -21.25 18.31
N LYS A 279 8.23 -20.93 19.23
CA LYS A 279 9.66 -20.75 18.94
C LYS A 279 10.39 -22.04 18.54
N ALA A 280 9.83 -23.19 18.90
CA ALA A 280 10.38 -24.51 18.56
C ALA A 280 9.93 -25.03 17.19
N ARG A 281 9.01 -24.31 16.52
CA ARG A 281 8.62 -24.55 15.12
C ARG A 281 9.54 -23.78 14.18
#